data_AF-A0A9P1I787-F1
#
_entry.id   AF-A0A9P1I787-F1
#
_cell.length_a   1.000
_cell.length_b   1.000
_cell.length_c   1.000
_cell.angle_alpha   90.00
_cell.angle_beta   90.00
_cell.angle_gamma   90.00
#
_symmetry.space_group_name_H-M   'P 1'
#
loop_
_entity.id
_entity.type
_entity.pdbx_description
1 polymer ?
#
loop_
_entity_poly.entity_id
_entity_poly.type
_entity_poly.pdbx_seq_one_letter_code
_entity_poly.pdbx_strand_id
1 'polypeptide(L)'
;MPAKRKIVKKKPEIPAEKLENQEDEAEISDKEEKAEISGDEAENAEDVEKKQRKTGVVYFSMIPPNYNVARMREYFEKIAPGDVGRIYLAKNKASKSLANRYSEGWMELKKKKVAKAIAEQIDNTQIGGKKRDFVSSLYWNIRYLSGFKWVHLTEQLQYEKEVERRRMNVELAQARRIAAHFEDQIEKGRNLRKLEEKVKSAGGKWTNFERDVEQKKTFARKPKKERKNTTVKTENTELMNMIFQ
;
A
#
# COMPACT_ATOMS: atom_id res chain seq x y z
N MET A 1 62.12 -12.18 42.87
CA MET A 1 61.05 -11.20 42.58
C MET A 1 61.02 -10.92 41.07
N PRO A 2 60.18 -11.57 40.25
CA PRO A 2 60.05 -11.23 38.85
C PRO A 2 58.91 -10.21 38.63
N ALA A 3 59.20 -9.20 37.80
CA ALA A 3 58.38 -8.03 37.54
C ALA A 3 57.07 -8.37 36.78
N LYS A 4 55.95 -7.79 37.24
CA LYS A 4 54.65 -7.86 36.57
C LYS A 4 54.66 -7.01 35.29
N ARG A 5 54.63 -7.64 34.12
CA ARG A 5 54.32 -6.94 32.85
C ARG A 5 52.82 -6.56 32.84
N LYS A 6 52.52 -5.26 32.85
CA LYS A 6 51.17 -4.73 32.62
C LYS A 6 50.78 -4.95 31.16
N ILE A 7 49.79 -5.81 30.91
CA ILE A 7 49.17 -5.97 29.60
C ILE A 7 48.14 -4.84 29.45
N VAL A 8 48.49 -3.83 28.65
CA VAL A 8 47.57 -2.76 28.26
C VAL A 8 46.57 -3.35 27.27
N LYS A 9 45.28 -3.39 27.66
CA LYS A 9 44.19 -3.80 26.78
C LYS A 9 43.98 -2.72 25.71
N LYS A 10 44.39 -2.99 24.47
CA LYS A 10 43.99 -2.18 23.31
C LYS A 10 42.51 -2.48 23.02
N LYS A 11 41.68 -1.44 23.02
CA LYS A 11 40.25 -1.49 22.66
C LYS A 11 40.17 -1.89 21.17
N PRO A 12 39.42 -2.92 20.78
CA PRO A 12 39.24 -3.20 19.36
C PRO A 12 38.29 -2.15 18.78
N GLU A 13 38.81 -1.30 17.90
CA GLU A 13 38.03 -0.50 16.96
C GLU A 13 37.45 -1.46 15.91
N ILE A 14 36.13 -1.54 15.85
CA ILE A 14 35.41 -2.28 14.82
C ILE A 14 35.18 -1.28 13.67
N PRO A 15 35.52 -1.61 12.41
CA PRO A 15 35.23 -0.75 11.27
C PRO A 15 33.73 -0.54 11.14
N ALA A 16 33.30 0.72 11.26
CA ALA A 16 31.95 1.12 10.92
C ALA A 16 31.83 1.20 9.39
N GLU A 17 31.46 0.10 8.74
CA GLU A 17 31.05 0.15 7.34
C GLU A 17 30.16 -1.03 6.97
N LYS A 18 29.06 -0.68 6.28
CA LYS A 18 27.93 -1.50 5.78
C LYS A 18 26.79 -1.76 6.77
N LEU A 19 26.11 -0.69 7.15
CA LEU A 19 24.67 -0.70 7.41
C LEU A 19 24.08 0.62 6.92
N GLU A 20 24.24 0.84 5.61
CA GLU A 20 23.50 1.86 4.87
C GLU A 20 23.07 1.21 3.55
N ASN A 21 21.84 1.51 3.14
CA ASN A 21 21.17 1.13 1.89
C ASN A 21 20.37 -0.19 1.90
N GLN A 22 19.21 -0.16 2.58
CA GLN A 22 17.97 -0.83 2.11
C GLN A 22 16.73 0.02 2.42
N GLU A 23 16.85 1.35 2.41
CA GLU A 23 15.70 2.26 2.43
C GLU A 23 15.40 2.85 1.03
N ASP A 24 16.28 2.65 0.04
CA ASP A 24 16.19 3.32 -1.27
C ASP A 24 15.32 2.63 -2.33
N GLU A 25 14.91 1.36 -2.15
CA GLU A 25 14.11 0.65 -3.17
C GLU A 25 12.61 1.01 -3.13
N ALA A 26 12.14 1.68 -2.07
CA ALA A 26 10.76 2.15 -1.99
C ALA A 26 10.58 3.62 -2.42
N GLU A 27 11.66 4.39 -2.53
CA GLU A 27 11.60 5.80 -2.96
C GLU A 27 11.63 5.99 -4.49
N ILE A 28 12.02 4.97 -5.26
CA ILE A 28 12.18 5.09 -6.72
C ILE A 28 10.81 5.19 -7.43
N SER A 29 9.71 4.66 -6.86
CA SER A 29 8.37 4.79 -7.47
C SER A 29 7.65 6.11 -7.16
N ASP A 30 8.09 6.85 -6.15
CA ASP A 30 7.41 8.07 -5.68
C ASP A 30 7.99 9.35 -6.32
N LYS A 31 9.11 9.25 -7.06
CA LYS A 31 9.74 10.39 -7.75
C LYS A 31 9.15 10.72 -9.12
N GLU A 32 8.49 9.78 -9.80
CA GLU A 32 7.87 10.05 -11.12
C GLU A 32 6.51 10.76 -11.01
N GLU A 33 5.82 10.72 -9.86
CA GLU A 33 4.51 11.38 -9.69
C GLU A 33 4.57 12.73 -8.95
N LYS A 34 5.73 13.11 -8.38
CA LYS A 34 5.93 14.36 -7.63
C LYS A 34 6.64 15.49 -8.42
N ALA A 35 6.97 15.28 -9.69
CA ALA A 35 7.80 16.20 -10.46
C ALA A 35 7.04 17.33 -11.20
N GLU A 36 5.73 17.51 -10.98
CA GLU A 36 4.97 18.61 -11.61
C GLU A 36 4.12 19.40 -10.60
N ILE A 37 4.68 19.77 -9.44
CA ILE A 37 4.09 20.86 -8.64
C ILE A 37 5.23 21.70 -8.07
N SER A 38 5.79 22.55 -8.94
CA SER A 38 6.68 23.63 -8.54
C SER A 38 6.03 24.97 -8.87
N GLY A 39 5.65 25.74 -7.85
CA GLY A 39 6.15 27.11 -7.79
C GLY A 39 5.20 28.30 -7.69
N ASP A 40 3.86 28.16 -7.75
CA ASP A 40 2.93 29.33 -7.77
C ASP A 40 1.62 29.10 -6.98
N GLU A 41 1.69 28.67 -5.71
CA GLU A 41 0.55 27.99 -5.06
C GLU A 41 -0.51 28.85 -4.34
N ALA A 42 -0.28 30.12 -4.01
CA ALA A 42 -1.24 30.87 -3.19
C ALA A 42 -2.41 31.49 -3.97
N GLU A 43 -2.16 32.10 -5.14
CA GLU A 43 -3.23 32.64 -6.00
C GLU A 43 -3.92 31.54 -6.83
N ASN A 44 -3.22 30.43 -7.11
CA ASN A 44 -3.78 29.28 -7.83
C ASN A 44 -4.67 28.39 -6.95
N ALA A 45 -4.50 28.36 -5.64
CA ALA A 45 -5.28 27.46 -4.77
C ALA A 45 -6.79 27.72 -4.85
N GLU A 46 -7.20 29.00 -4.83
CA GLU A 46 -8.61 29.36 -4.99
C GLU A 46 -9.16 28.96 -6.36
N ASP A 47 -8.37 29.11 -7.41
CA ASP A 47 -8.77 28.75 -8.77
C ASP A 47 -8.84 27.23 -8.96
N VAL A 48 -7.97 26.48 -8.30
CA VAL A 48 -8.02 25.02 -8.24
C VAL A 48 -9.29 24.57 -7.52
N GLU A 49 -9.63 25.17 -6.37
CA GLU A 49 -10.90 24.88 -5.70
C GLU A 49 -12.12 25.21 -6.58
N LYS A 50 -12.14 26.39 -7.20
CA LYS A 50 -13.24 26.81 -8.10
C LYS A 50 -13.38 25.85 -9.27
N LYS A 51 -12.27 25.35 -9.84
CA LYS A 51 -12.26 24.32 -10.89
C LYS A 51 -12.81 22.99 -10.36
N GLN A 52 -12.34 22.52 -9.20
CA GLN A 52 -12.83 21.29 -8.56
C GLN A 52 -14.33 21.34 -8.24
N ARG A 53 -14.88 22.50 -7.85
CA ARG A 53 -16.32 22.64 -7.61
C ARG A 53 -17.14 22.40 -8.88
N LYS A 54 -16.61 22.76 -10.05
CA LYS A 54 -17.27 22.58 -11.36
C LYS A 54 -17.16 21.16 -11.91
N THR A 55 -16.16 20.38 -11.48
CA THR A 55 -15.97 19.00 -11.95
C THR A 55 -17.07 18.06 -11.44
N GLY A 56 -17.28 16.96 -12.15
CA GLY A 56 -18.16 15.88 -11.72
C GLY A 56 -17.47 14.54 -11.91
N VAL A 57 -17.85 13.54 -11.11
CA VAL A 57 -17.31 12.18 -11.21
C VAL A 57 -18.41 11.22 -11.63
N VAL A 58 -18.04 10.34 -12.54
CA VAL A 58 -18.86 9.25 -13.06
C VAL A 58 -18.25 7.93 -12.61
N TYR A 59 -19.08 7.08 -11.99
CA TYR A 59 -18.72 5.76 -11.52
C TYR A 59 -19.14 4.68 -12.52
N PHE A 60 -18.28 3.69 -12.70
CA PHE A 60 -18.49 2.51 -13.52
C PHE A 60 -18.51 1.29 -12.61
N SER A 61 -19.66 0.64 -12.50
CA SER A 61 -19.77 -0.56 -11.67
C SER A 61 -19.10 -1.78 -12.29
N MET A 62 -18.96 -1.79 -13.63
CA MET A 62 -18.33 -2.88 -14.37
C MET A 62 -17.52 -2.30 -15.52
N ILE A 63 -16.27 -2.75 -15.63
CA ILE A 63 -15.40 -2.40 -16.76
C ILE A 63 -15.45 -3.51 -17.79
N PRO A 64 -15.70 -3.20 -19.07
CA PRO A 64 -15.82 -4.24 -20.07
C PRO A 64 -14.51 -5.00 -20.27
N PRO A 65 -14.55 -6.27 -20.69
CA PRO A 65 -13.33 -7.05 -20.83
C PRO A 65 -12.37 -6.46 -21.87
N ASN A 66 -11.07 -6.51 -21.58
CA ASN A 66 -9.99 -5.92 -22.39
C ASN A 66 -10.09 -4.38 -22.54
N TYR A 67 -10.86 -3.68 -21.70
CA TYR A 67 -10.80 -2.23 -21.62
C TYR A 67 -9.65 -1.79 -20.71
N ASN A 68 -8.90 -0.80 -21.22
CA ASN A 68 -7.87 -0.09 -20.48
C ASN A 68 -8.27 1.39 -20.35
N VAL A 69 -7.55 2.13 -19.50
CA VAL A 69 -7.75 3.57 -19.29
C VAL A 69 -7.73 4.34 -20.62
N ALA A 70 -6.78 4.04 -21.51
CA ALA A 70 -6.66 4.68 -22.82
C ALA A 70 -7.89 4.43 -23.71
N ARG A 71 -8.41 3.19 -23.73
CA ARG A 71 -9.60 2.83 -24.52
C ARG A 71 -10.88 3.45 -23.95
N MET A 72 -11.00 3.51 -22.63
CA MET A 72 -12.07 4.26 -21.96
C MET A 72 -12.02 5.73 -22.36
N ARG A 73 -10.84 6.36 -22.29
CA ARG A 73 -10.66 7.75 -22.71
C ARG A 73 -11.09 7.94 -24.16
N GLU A 74 -10.58 7.13 -25.09
CA GLU A 74 -10.93 7.24 -26.52
C GLU A 74 -12.43 7.13 -26.79
N TYR A 75 -13.14 6.25 -26.07
CA TYR A 75 -14.59 6.10 -26.19
C TYR A 75 -15.33 7.35 -25.72
N PHE A 76 -15.03 7.83 -24.51
CA PHE A 76 -15.72 8.98 -23.93
C PHE A 76 -15.31 10.32 -24.54
N GLU A 77 -14.11 10.41 -25.10
CA GLU A 77 -13.66 11.60 -25.84
C GLU A 77 -14.48 11.83 -27.12
N LYS A 78 -14.95 10.75 -27.77
CA LYS A 78 -15.87 10.85 -28.93
C LYS A 78 -17.24 11.41 -28.55
N ILE A 79 -17.67 11.18 -27.31
CA ILE A 79 -18.98 11.60 -26.79
C ILE A 79 -18.91 13.02 -26.22
N ALA A 80 -17.86 13.32 -25.45
CA ALA A 80 -17.65 14.62 -24.82
C ALA A 80 -16.21 15.13 -25.05
N PRO A 81 -15.93 15.67 -26.25
CA PRO A 81 -14.59 16.13 -26.61
C PRO A 81 -14.08 17.21 -25.65
N GLY A 82 -12.88 17.01 -25.13
CA GLY A 82 -12.16 17.96 -24.27
C GLY A 82 -12.71 18.08 -22.84
N ASP A 83 -13.79 17.40 -22.47
CA ASP A 83 -14.37 17.43 -21.13
C ASP A 83 -13.89 16.26 -20.25
N VAL A 84 -13.28 15.22 -20.83
CA VAL A 84 -12.71 14.06 -20.09
C VAL A 84 -11.44 14.45 -19.34
N GLY A 85 -11.44 14.24 -18.02
CA GLY A 85 -10.32 14.52 -17.12
C GLY A 85 -9.55 13.26 -16.74
N ARG A 86 -9.44 13.01 -15.44
CA ARG A 86 -8.75 11.86 -14.87
C ARG A 86 -9.62 10.61 -14.94
N ILE A 87 -9.00 9.45 -15.15
CA ILE A 87 -9.69 8.14 -15.20
C ILE A 87 -8.89 7.18 -14.34
N TYR A 88 -9.57 6.51 -13.42
CA TYR A 88 -8.99 5.49 -12.55
C TYR A 88 -9.82 4.21 -12.71
N LEU A 89 -9.14 3.09 -12.90
CA LEU A 89 -9.76 1.77 -12.98
C LEU A 89 -9.18 0.91 -11.86
N ALA A 90 -10.04 0.44 -10.95
CA ALA A 90 -9.62 -0.43 -9.86
C ALA A 90 -9.27 -1.82 -10.39
N LYS A 91 -8.08 -2.30 -10.04
CA LYS A 91 -7.63 -3.63 -10.41
C LYS A 91 -8.47 -4.69 -9.70
N ASN A 92 -8.99 -5.65 -10.45
CA ASN A 92 -9.67 -6.80 -9.90
C ASN A 92 -8.65 -7.72 -9.23
N LYS A 93 -8.67 -7.78 -7.89
CA LYS A 93 -7.76 -8.64 -7.10
C LYS A 93 -8.08 -10.14 -7.25
N ALA A 94 -9.30 -10.50 -7.65
CA ALA A 94 -9.73 -11.90 -7.79
C ALA A 94 -9.40 -12.50 -9.16
N SER A 95 -9.34 -11.68 -10.21
CA SER A 95 -9.06 -12.14 -11.57
C SER A 95 -7.58 -12.05 -11.91
N LYS A 96 -7.01 -13.15 -12.40
CA LYS A 96 -5.66 -13.18 -12.99
C LYS A 96 -5.68 -12.97 -14.51
N SER A 97 -6.86 -12.97 -15.14
CA SER A 97 -7.00 -12.83 -16.58
C SER A 97 -6.84 -11.38 -17.02
N LEU A 98 -6.14 -11.18 -18.14
CA LEU A 98 -5.98 -9.87 -18.77
C LEU A 98 -7.32 -9.26 -19.18
N ALA A 99 -8.29 -10.09 -19.53
CA ALA A 99 -9.59 -9.66 -19.99
C ALA A 99 -10.37 -8.93 -18.89
N ASN A 100 -10.42 -9.50 -17.68
CA ASN A 100 -11.11 -8.91 -16.54
C ASN A 100 -10.11 -8.33 -15.54
N ARG A 101 -9.20 -7.48 -16.04
CA ARG A 101 -8.15 -6.85 -15.22
C ARG A 101 -8.72 -5.85 -14.22
N TYR A 102 -9.81 -5.15 -14.57
CA TYR A 102 -10.43 -4.12 -13.74
C TYR A 102 -11.84 -4.54 -13.32
N SER A 103 -12.22 -4.19 -12.10
CA SER A 103 -13.58 -4.44 -11.57
C SER A 103 -14.46 -3.21 -11.70
N GLU A 104 -13.95 -2.07 -11.24
CA GLU A 104 -14.69 -0.82 -11.11
C GLU A 104 -13.87 0.33 -11.72
N GLY A 105 -14.52 1.47 -11.95
CA GLY A 105 -13.83 2.65 -12.45
C GLY A 105 -14.49 3.97 -12.08
N TRP A 106 -13.69 5.03 -12.13
CA TRP A 106 -14.08 6.41 -11.88
C TRP A 106 -13.52 7.29 -12.99
N MET A 107 -14.35 8.19 -13.50
CA MET A 107 -13.97 9.18 -14.50
C MET A 107 -14.37 10.55 -14.01
N GLU A 108 -13.39 11.45 -13.92
CA GLU A 108 -13.64 12.86 -13.70
C GLU A 108 -13.91 13.56 -15.03
N LEU A 109 -14.93 14.41 -15.03
CA LEU A 109 -15.26 15.31 -16.12
C LEU A 109 -15.13 16.75 -15.65
N LYS A 110 -14.63 17.63 -16.53
CA LYS A 110 -14.40 19.04 -16.23
C LYS A 110 -15.67 19.78 -15.81
N LYS A 111 -16.83 19.34 -16.30
CA LYS A 111 -18.14 19.94 -16.02
C LYS A 111 -19.12 18.90 -15.48
N LYS A 112 -19.68 19.14 -14.29
CA LYS A 112 -20.69 18.26 -13.67
C LYS A 112 -21.97 18.10 -14.51
N LYS A 113 -22.32 19.08 -15.34
CA LYS A 113 -23.47 18.99 -16.26
C LYS A 113 -23.26 17.90 -17.31
N VAL A 114 -22.04 17.83 -17.86
CA VAL A 114 -21.65 16.81 -18.84
C VAL A 114 -21.60 15.43 -18.17
N ALA A 115 -21.12 15.36 -16.93
CA ALA A 115 -21.16 14.13 -16.15
C ALA A 115 -22.56 13.56 -15.95
N LYS A 116 -23.54 14.42 -15.64
CA LYS A 116 -24.95 14.02 -15.54
C LYS A 116 -25.50 13.54 -16.88
N ALA A 117 -25.28 14.31 -17.95
CA ALA A 117 -25.76 13.97 -19.28
C ALA A 117 -25.17 12.64 -19.80
N ILE A 118 -23.87 12.40 -19.58
CA ILE A 118 -23.23 11.13 -19.95
C ILE A 118 -23.83 9.96 -19.16
N ALA A 119 -24.04 10.12 -17.85
CA ALA A 119 -24.66 9.07 -17.06
C ALA A 119 -26.08 8.76 -17.55
N GLU A 120 -26.89 9.78 -17.84
CA GLU A 120 -28.26 9.59 -18.34
C GLU A 120 -28.31 9.00 -19.76
N GLN A 121 -27.38 9.38 -20.63
CA GLN A 121 -27.38 8.95 -22.04
C GLN A 121 -26.73 7.59 -22.25
N ILE A 122 -25.66 7.27 -21.53
CA ILE A 122 -24.85 6.08 -21.76
C ILE A 122 -25.21 4.93 -20.83
N ASP A 123 -25.83 5.19 -19.68
CA ASP A 123 -26.26 4.10 -18.80
C ASP A 123 -27.25 3.17 -19.54
N ASN A 124 -27.02 1.86 -19.41
CA ASN A 124 -27.75 0.80 -20.12
C ASN A 124 -27.71 0.87 -21.65
N THR A 125 -26.71 1.55 -22.24
CA THR A 125 -26.45 1.48 -23.68
C THR A 125 -25.44 0.39 -24.03
N GLN A 126 -25.52 -0.14 -25.25
CA GLN A 126 -24.57 -1.13 -25.74
C GLN A 126 -23.19 -0.52 -25.95
N ILE A 127 -22.15 -1.22 -25.51
CA ILE A 127 -20.77 -0.71 -25.58
C ILE A 127 -20.20 -0.80 -27.00
N GLY A 128 -20.46 -1.91 -27.69
CA GLY A 128 -19.96 -2.18 -29.03
C GLY A 128 -21.02 -1.94 -30.11
N GLY A 129 -20.57 -1.51 -31.28
CA GLY A 129 -21.46 -1.35 -32.46
C GLY A 129 -21.36 -2.49 -33.48
N LYS A 130 -20.26 -3.25 -33.50
CA LYS A 130 -20.03 -4.33 -34.47
C LYS A 130 -20.30 -5.68 -33.83
N LYS A 131 -21.13 -6.52 -34.48
CA LYS A 131 -21.51 -7.86 -34.00
C LYS A 131 -20.34 -8.83 -33.72
N ARG A 132 -19.15 -8.58 -34.29
CA ARG A 132 -17.96 -9.42 -34.10
C ARG A 132 -17.10 -8.99 -32.90
N ASP A 133 -17.39 -7.83 -32.31
CA ASP A 133 -16.65 -7.37 -31.13
C ASP A 133 -17.08 -8.16 -29.90
N PHE A 134 -16.11 -8.62 -29.10
CA PHE A 134 -16.36 -9.36 -27.86
C PHE A 134 -17.28 -8.62 -26.86
N VAL A 135 -17.34 -7.30 -26.98
CA VAL A 135 -18.05 -6.40 -26.07
C VAL A 135 -19.41 -5.97 -26.66
N SER A 136 -19.79 -6.48 -27.84
CA SER A 136 -21.02 -6.07 -28.55
C SER A 136 -22.30 -6.36 -27.76
N SER A 137 -22.32 -7.44 -26.99
CA SER A 137 -23.50 -7.85 -26.20
C SER A 137 -23.54 -7.24 -24.80
N LEU A 138 -22.49 -6.51 -24.41
CA LEU A 138 -22.37 -5.94 -23.08
C LEU A 138 -22.94 -4.51 -23.06
N TYR A 139 -23.50 -4.16 -21.91
CA TYR A 139 -24.08 -2.84 -21.65
C TYR A 139 -23.20 -2.07 -20.67
N TRP A 140 -23.18 -0.75 -20.84
CA TRP A 140 -22.60 0.14 -19.85
C TRP A 140 -23.45 0.16 -18.58
N ASN A 141 -22.79 0.12 -17.42
CA ASN A 141 -23.42 0.37 -16.13
C ASN A 141 -22.68 1.54 -15.46
N ILE A 142 -23.32 2.72 -15.51
CA ILE A 142 -22.68 3.99 -15.22
C ILE A 142 -23.58 4.83 -14.33
N ARG A 143 -23.01 5.47 -13.30
CA ARG A 143 -23.75 6.37 -12.42
C ARG A 143 -23.00 7.66 -12.18
N TYR A 144 -23.70 8.78 -12.28
CA TYR A 144 -23.17 10.05 -11.82
C TYR A 144 -23.16 10.09 -10.28
N LEU A 145 -22.03 10.50 -9.69
CA LEU A 145 -21.90 10.62 -8.24
C LEU A 145 -22.10 12.07 -7.82
N SER A 146 -23.22 12.35 -7.15
CA SER A 146 -23.51 13.69 -6.64
C SER A 146 -22.69 13.96 -5.37
N GLY A 147 -22.17 15.18 -5.21
CA GLY A 147 -21.33 15.54 -4.05
C GLY A 147 -19.92 14.92 -4.03
N PHE A 148 -19.70 13.83 -4.76
CA PHE A 148 -18.41 13.16 -4.84
C PHE A 148 -17.41 13.90 -5.76
N LYS A 149 -16.16 13.99 -5.31
CA LYS A 149 -15.07 14.64 -6.02
C LYS A 149 -13.88 13.70 -6.13
N TRP A 150 -13.04 13.92 -7.15
CA TRP A 150 -11.85 13.11 -7.37
C TRP A 150 -10.92 13.08 -6.15
N VAL A 151 -10.82 14.20 -5.43
CA VAL A 151 -10.01 14.31 -4.20
C VAL A 151 -10.41 13.26 -3.17
N HIS A 152 -11.72 13.02 -2.99
CA HIS A 152 -12.21 12.02 -2.04
C HIS A 152 -11.77 10.60 -2.42
N LEU A 153 -11.72 10.28 -3.73
CA LEU A 153 -11.22 8.99 -4.21
C LEU A 153 -9.73 8.82 -3.92
N THR A 154 -8.93 9.85 -4.23
CA THR A 154 -7.48 9.79 -4.03
C THR A 154 -7.11 9.73 -2.56
N GLU A 155 -7.81 10.50 -1.72
CA GLU A 155 -7.62 10.51 -0.28
C GLU A 155 -7.92 9.13 0.32
N GLN A 156 -9.06 8.52 -0.06
CA GLN A 156 -9.40 7.16 0.37
C GLN A 156 -8.34 6.13 -0.07
N LEU A 157 -7.90 6.19 -1.34
CA LEU A 157 -6.90 5.26 -1.86
C LEU A 157 -5.54 5.42 -1.16
N GLN A 158 -5.13 6.66 -0.87
CA GLN A 158 -3.90 6.95 -0.13
C GLN A 158 -4.00 6.44 1.30
N TYR A 159 -5.11 6.72 1.99
CA TYR A 159 -5.36 6.23 3.33
C TYR A 159 -5.30 4.70 3.42
N GLU A 160 -5.96 3.99 2.51
CA GLU A 160 -5.92 2.51 2.46
C GLU A 160 -4.49 1.98 2.28
N LYS A 161 -3.72 2.57 1.36
CA LYS A 161 -2.32 2.22 1.12
C LYS A 161 -1.45 2.48 2.36
N GLU A 162 -1.65 3.62 3.03
CA GLU A 162 -0.90 3.98 4.23
C GLU A 162 -1.20 3.05 5.40
N VAL A 163 -2.46 2.67 5.59
CA VAL A 163 -2.88 1.70 6.60
C VAL A 163 -2.25 0.34 6.34
N GLU A 164 -2.26 -0.13 5.09
CA GLU A 164 -1.63 -1.40 4.70
C GLU A 164 -0.11 -1.37 4.92
N ARG A 165 0.56 -0.31 4.46
CA ARG A 165 2.00 -0.09 4.66
C ARG A 165 2.36 -0.06 6.15
N ARG A 166 1.58 0.64 6.98
CA ARG A 166 1.80 0.72 8.42
C ARG A 166 1.68 -0.65 9.08
N ARG A 167 0.69 -1.46 8.71
CA ARG A 167 0.53 -2.84 9.22
C ARG A 167 1.74 -3.71 8.86
N MET A 168 2.14 -3.69 7.59
CA MET A 168 3.31 -4.44 7.12
C MET A 168 4.60 -4.04 7.85
N ASN A 169 4.83 -2.75 8.06
CA ASN A 169 6.02 -2.27 8.75
C ASN A 169 6.08 -2.72 10.22
N VAL A 170 4.92 -2.80 10.90
CA VAL A 170 4.85 -3.31 12.27
C VAL A 170 5.22 -4.80 12.32
N GLU A 171 4.72 -5.59 11.37
CA GLU A 171 5.06 -7.03 11.27
C GLU A 171 6.55 -7.23 10.97
N LEU A 172 7.10 -6.44 10.04
CA LEU A 172 8.52 -6.46 9.71
C LEU A 172 9.39 -6.06 10.91
N ALA A 173 9.02 -5.01 11.64
CA ALA A 173 9.74 -4.58 12.83
C ALA A 173 9.73 -5.65 13.93
N GLN A 174 8.62 -6.37 14.10
CA GLN A 174 8.54 -7.50 15.02
C GLN A 174 9.48 -8.65 14.59
N ALA A 175 9.47 -9.02 13.31
CA ALA A 175 10.35 -10.05 12.77
C ALA A 175 11.83 -9.68 12.91
N ARG A 176 12.19 -8.43 12.60
CA ARG A 176 13.55 -7.89 12.77
C ARG A 176 14.01 -7.96 14.22
N ARG A 177 13.16 -7.56 15.18
CA ARG A 177 13.47 -7.64 16.61
C ARG A 177 13.74 -9.08 17.07
N ILE A 178 12.93 -10.03 16.58
CA ILE A 178 13.10 -11.45 16.89
C ILE A 178 14.41 -11.98 16.30
N ALA A 179 14.68 -11.68 15.03
CA ALA A 179 15.91 -12.09 14.34
C ALA A 179 17.17 -11.55 15.04
N ALA A 180 17.20 -10.26 15.36
CA ALA A 180 18.31 -9.64 16.09
C ALA A 180 18.54 -10.31 17.45
N HIS A 181 17.47 -10.60 18.19
CA HIS A 181 17.61 -11.33 19.46
C HIS A 181 18.18 -12.74 19.25
N PHE A 182 17.78 -13.47 18.21
CA PHE A 182 18.36 -14.78 17.91
C PHE A 182 19.85 -14.70 17.53
N GLU A 183 20.23 -13.69 16.75
CA GLU A 183 21.63 -13.42 16.40
C GLU A 183 22.50 -13.19 17.65
N ASP A 184 22.03 -12.34 18.58
CA ASP A 184 22.69 -12.10 19.86
C ASP A 184 22.88 -13.40 20.67
N GLN A 185 21.88 -14.29 20.68
CA GLN A 185 21.97 -15.56 21.40
C GLN A 185 22.97 -16.53 20.76
N ILE A 186 23.03 -16.57 19.42
CA ILE A 186 24.01 -17.37 18.69
C ILE A 186 25.43 -16.86 18.97
N GLU A 187 25.63 -15.54 18.95
CA GLU A 187 26.94 -14.94 19.26
C GLU A 187 27.36 -15.24 20.70
N LYS A 188 26.46 -15.07 21.68
CA LYS A 188 26.69 -15.46 23.08
C LYS A 188 27.06 -16.93 23.19
N GLY A 189 26.35 -17.81 22.48
CA GLY A 189 26.64 -19.24 22.43
C GLY A 189 28.05 -19.54 21.89
N ARG A 190 28.44 -18.89 20.79
CA ARG A 190 29.80 -19.01 20.22
C ARG A 190 30.87 -18.53 21.20
N ASN A 191 30.64 -17.41 21.87
CA ASN A 191 31.58 -16.85 22.84
C ASN A 191 31.74 -17.73 24.09
N LEU A 192 30.64 -18.33 24.57
CA LEU A 192 30.66 -19.27 25.68
C LEU A 192 31.42 -20.56 25.34
N ARG A 193 31.22 -21.12 24.13
CA ARG A 193 31.99 -22.28 23.66
C ARG A 193 33.49 -22.01 23.63
N LYS A 194 33.91 -20.86 23.09
CA LYS A 194 35.32 -20.43 23.10
C LYS A 194 35.89 -20.28 24.52
N LEU A 195 35.08 -19.84 25.48
CA LEU A 195 35.51 -19.71 26.87
C LEU A 195 35.63 -21.07 27.55
N GLU A 196 34.67 -21.96 27.32
CA GLU A 196 34.68 -23.34 27.80
C GLU A 196 35.94 -24.10 27.33
N GLU A 197 36.29 -24.00 26.04
CA GLU A 197 37.51 -24.58 25.46
C GLU A 197 38.79 -24.06 26.15
N LYS A 198 38.84 -22.77 26.49
CA LYS A 198 39.97 -22.17 27.23
C LYS A 198 40.06 -22.67 28.66
N VAL A 199 38.93 -22.81 29.35
CA VAL A 199 38.91 -23.30 30.74
C VAL A 199 39.34 -24.78 30.79
N LYS A 200 38.83 -25.59 29.86
CA LYS A 200 39.21 -27.01 29.75
C LYS A 200 40.69 -27.19 29.42
N SER A 201 41.25 -26.42 28.48
CA SER A 201 42.68 -26.50 28.14
C SER A 201 43.59 -26.03 29.27
N ALA A 202 43.13 -25.14 30.16
CA ALA A 202 43.83 -24.75 31.37
C ALA A 202 43.66 -25.74 32.55
N GLY A 203 43.01 -26.90 32.35
CA GLY A 203 42.78 -27.92 33.37
C GLY A 203 41.68 -27.58 34.39
N GLY A 204 40.90 -26.52 34.15
CA GLY A 204 39.77 -26.13 34.99
C GLY A 204 38.52 -26.96 34.70
N LYS A 205 37.73 -27.27 35.74
CA LYS A 205 36.41 -27.91 35.57
C LYS A 205 35.37 -26.85 35.21
N TRP A 206 34.81 -26.94 34.01
CA TRP A 206 33.64 -26.13 33.62
C TRP A 206 32.38 -26.76 34.22
N THR A 207 31.87 -26.20 35.31
CA THR A 207 30.56 -26.59 35.83
C THR A 207 29.48 -26.02 34.92
N ASN A 208 28.65 -26.87 34.33
CA ASN A 208 27.41 -26.42 33.70
C ASN A 208 26.53 -25.83 34.81
N PHE A 209 26.65 -24.52 35.05
CA PHE A 209 25.64 -23.80 35.80
C PHE A 209 24.40 -23.86 34.91
N GLU A 210 23.44 -24.68 35.32
CA GLU A 210 22.13 -24.73 34.70
C GLU A 210 21.57 -23.32 34.84
N ARG A 211 21.60 -22.57 33.73
CA ARG A 211 21.01 -21.24 33.75
C ARG A 211 19.52 -21.50 33.86
N ASP A 212 18.93 -21.10 34.98
CA ASP A 212 17.50 -20.86 35.10
C ASP A 212 17.13 -19.74 34.11
N VAL A 213 17.09 -20.07 32.83
CA VAL A 213 16.50 -19.22 31.82
C VAL A 213 15.01 -19.39 32.01
N GLU A 214 14.43 -18.55 32.88
CA GLU A 214 13.00 -18.37 32.88
C GLU A 214 12.59 -17.96 31.47
N GLN A 215 12.03 -18.91 30.74
CA GLN A 215 11.50 -18.68 29.41
C GLN A 215 10.45 -17.59 29.58
N LYS A 216 10.75 -16.36 29.13
CA LYS A 216 9.76 -15.28 29.10
C LYS A 216 8.52 -15.88 28.44
N LYS A 217 7.41 -15.93 29.20
CA LYS A 217 6.14 -16.44 28.69
C LYS A 217 5.96 -15.82 27.32
N THR A 218 5.96 -16.65 26.28
CA THR A 218 5.63 -16.17 24.94
C THR A 218 4.33 -15.41 25.09
N PHE A 219 4.20 -14.24 24.45
CA PHE A 219 2.90 -13.58 24.39
C PHE A 219 1.97 -14.61 23.77
N ALA A 220 1.18 -15.29 24.62
CA ALA A 220 0.18 -16.22 24.17
C ALA A 220 -0.62 -15.43 23.14
N ARG A 221 -0.69 -15.92 21.91
CA ARG A 221 -1.60 -15.38 20.90
C ARG A 221 -2.92 -15.26 21.64
N LYS A 222 -3.35 -14.04 21.96
CA LYS A 222 -4.65 -13.84 22.59
C LYS A 222 -5.62 -14.64 21.73
N PRO A 223 -6.43 -15.54 22.31
CA PRO A 223 -7.42 -16.28 21.53
C PRO A 223 -8.16 -15.23 20.71
N LYS A 224 -8.28 -15.44 19.39
CA LYS A 224 -9.06 -14.57 18.51
C LYS A 224 -10.39 -14.41 19.22
N LYS A 225 -10.65 -13.24 19.83
CA LYS A 225 -11.98 -12.92 20.32
C LYS A 225 -12.86 -13.11 19.10
N GLU A 226 -13.78 -14.08 19.16
CA GLU A 226 -14.84 -14.19 18.18
C GLU A 226 -15.46 -12.80 18.08
N ARG A 227 -15.15 -12.13 16.97
CA ARG A 227 -15.78 -10.86 16.67
C ARG A 227 -17.25 -11.25 16.56
N LYS A 228 -18.07 -10.78 17.51
CA LYS A 228 -19.53 -10.80 17.35
C LYS A 228 -19.81 -10.37 15.91
N ASN A 229 -20.72 -11.05 15.23
CA ASN A 229 -21.22 -10.69 13.90
C ASN A 229 -21.95 -9.33 13.96
N THR A 230 -21.26 -8.27 14.37
CA THR A 230 -21.56 -6.93 13.90
C THR A 230 -21.07 -6.94 12.47
N THR A 231 -22.00 -6.84 11.52
CA THR A 231 -21.73 -6.49 10.13
C THR A 231 -20.61 -5.48 10.15
N VAL A 232 -19.40 -5.91 9.79
CA VAL A 232 -18.26 -5.00 9.69
C VAL A 232 -18.74 -4.02 8.64
N LYS A 233 -19.02 -2.78 9.04
CA LYS A 233 -19.13 -1.69 8.08
C LYS A 233 -17.79 -1.69 7.37
N THR A 234 -17.71 -2.37 6.24
CA THR A 234 -16.57 -2.26 5.35
C THR A 234 -16.46 -0.78 5.05
N GLU A 235 -15.27 -0.18 5.09
CA GLU A 235 -15.10 1.25 4.74
C GLU A 235 -15.69 1.56 3.35
N ASN A 236 -15.70 0.54 2.48
CA ASN A 236 -16.38 0.54 1.20
C ASN A 236 -17.92 0.78 1.29
N THR A 237 -18.58 0.34 2.35
CA THR A 237 -20.02 0.61 2.59
C THR A 237 -20.28 2.04 3.01
N GLU A 238 -19.39 2.69 3.76
CA GLU A 238 -19.55 4.10 4.14
C GLU A 238 -19.31 5.02 2.94
N LEU A 239 -18.33 4.68 2.09
CA LEU A 239 -18.14 5.32 0.79
C LEU A 239 -19.36 5.14 -0.11
N MET A 240 -19.86 3.92 -0.28
CA MET A 240 -21.06 3.66 -1.09
C MET A 240 -22.31 4.37 -0.54
N ASN A 241 -22.44 4.49 0.77
CA ASN A 241 -23.54 5.24 1.40
C ASN A 241 -23.41 6.75 1.16
N MET A 242 -22.20 7.32 1.16
CA MET A 242 -21.98 8.71 0.74
C MET A 242 -22.23 8.93 -0.75
N ILE A 243 -22.04 7.90 -1.57
CA ILE A 243 -22.20 7.96 -3.03
C ILE A 243 -23.67 7.84 -3.47
N PHE A 244 -24.49 7.06 -2.75
CA PHE A 244 -25.85 6.69 -3.15
C PHE A 244 -26.99 7.25 -2.27
N GLN A 245 -26.71 8.19 -1.36
CA GLN A 245 -27.75 8.92 -0.61
C GLN A 245 -28.53 9.92 -1.47
#